data_AF-A0A955CVD0-F1
#
_entry.id   AF-A0A955CVD0-F1
#
_cell.length_a   1.000
_cell.length_b   1.000
_cell.length_c   1.000
_cell.angle_alpha   90.00
_cell.angle_beta   90.00
_cell.angle_gamma   90.00
#
_symmetry.space_group_name_H-M   'P 1'
#
loop_
_entity.id
_entity.type
_entity.pdbx_description
1 polymer ?
#
loop_
_entity_poly.entity_id
_entity_poly.type
_entity_poly.pdbx_seq_one_letter_code
_entity_poly.pdbx_strand_id
1 'polypeptide(L)'
;MDRRGVPTRVVAAAFALSAFSVAVLSGIWASNPTGYVLKVALASSFLCYFAGLIIGSIGERAALGHIRDFEKNNPVPDVEAEIAAALQSEGEDGFEIVGSVGDVGIPAHETKEAA
;
A
#
# COMPACT_ATOMS: atom_id res chain seq x y z
N MET A 1 5.35 -7.58 12.34
CA MET A 1 4.58 -7.85 11.09
C MET A 1 5.30 -7.14 9.95
N ASP A 2 6.01 -7.88 9.11
CA ASP A 2 6.68 -7.33 7.92
C ASP A 2 5.67 -6.73 6.95
N ARG A 3 5.81 -5.43 6.66
CA ARG A 3 4.95 -4.71 5.67
C ARG A 3 5.35 -4.98 4.21
N ARG A 4 6.44 -5.71 3.98
CA ARG A 4 6.92 -6.08 2.64
C ARG A 4 5.94 -7.13 2.06
N GLY A 5 5.12 -6.72 1.09
CA GLY A 5 4.13 -7.58 0.42
C GLY A 5 2.66 -7.21 0.62
N VAL A 6 2.35 -6.14 1.36
CA VAL A 6 0.98 -5.58 1.40
C VAL A 6 0.45 -5.22 0.00
N PRO A 7 1.18 -4.47 -0.87
CA PRO A 7 0.65 -4.09 -2.18
C PRO A 7 0.39 -5.30 -3.08
N THR A 8 1.31 -6.28 -3.05
CA THR A 8 1.20 -7.53 -3.82
C THR A 8 -0.07 -8.31 -3.47
N ARG A 9 -0.43 -8.36 -2.18
CA ARG A 9 -1.67 -9.03 -1.72
C ARG A 9 -2.93 -8.29 -2.17
N VAL A 10 -2.92 -6.96 -2.15
CA VAL A 10 -4.07 -6.15 -2.57
C VAL A 10 -4.34 -6.33 -4.07
N VAL A 11 -3.29 -6.29 -4.90
CA VAL A 11 -3.43 -6.50 -6.36
C VAL A 11 -3.93 -7.91 -6.66
N ALA A 12 -3.38 -8.93 -5.99
CA ALA A 12 -3.83 -10.31 -6.17
C ALA A 12 -5.30 -10.50 -5.76
N ALA A 13 -5.75 -9.87 -4.67
CA ALA A 13 -7.14 -9.91 -4.23
C ALA A 13 -8.10 -9.24 -5.23
N ALA A 14 -7.72 -8.07 -5.77
CA ALA A 14 -8.51 -7.37 -6.78
C ALA A 14 -8.66 -8.18 -8.08
N PHE A 15 -7.59 -8.84 -8.52
CA PHE A 15 -7.63 -9.74 -9.68
C PHE A 15 -8.51 -10.96 -9.43
N ALA A 16 -8.41 -11.58 -8.25
CA ALA A 16 -9.25 -12.73 -7.91
C ALA A 16 -10.75 -12.37 -7.87
N LEU A 17 -11.09 -11.21 -7.30
CA LEU A 17 -12.48 -10.73 -7.22
C LEU A 17 -13.06 -10.42 -8.62
N SER A 18 -12.32 -9.71 -9.46
CA SER A 18 -12.77 -9.39 -10.82
C SER A 18 -12.99 -10.65 -11.67
N ALA A 19 -12.07 -11.61 -11.61
CA ALA A 19 -12.22 -12.89 -12.30
C ALA A 19 -13.42 -13.70 -11.80
N PHE A 20 -13.64 -13.72 -10.48
CA PHE A 20 -14.82 -14.36 -9.89
C PHE A 20 -16.12 -13.74 -10.41
N SER A 21 -16.20 -12.40 -10.42
CA SER A 21 -17.37 -11.69 -10.93
C SER A 21 -17.66 -12.02 -12.40
N VAL A 22 -16.63 -12.05 -13.27
CA VAL A 22 -16.80 -12.40 -14.69
C VAL A 22 -17.24 -13.85 -14.85
N ALA A 23 -16.69 -14.79 -14.08
CA ALA A 23 -17.06 -16.21 -14.15
C ALA A 23 -18.52 -16.45 -13.70
N VAL A 24 -18.97 -15.78 -12.63
CA VAL A 24 -20.36 -15.84 -12.16
C VAL A 24 -21.30 -15.27 -13.22
N LEU A 25 -21.00 -14.09 -13.77
CA LEU A 25 -21.81 -13.46 -14.80
C LEU A 25 -21.92 -14.34 -16.06
N SER A 26 -20.79 -14.88 -16.53
CA SER A 26 -20.77 -15.79 -17.68
C SER A 26 -21.55 -17.08 -17.42
N GLY A 27 -21.52 -17.61 -16.19
CA GLY A 27 -22.22 -18.83 -15.82
C GLY A 27 -23.74 -18.66 -15.78
N ILE A 28 -24.22 -17.51 -15.30
CA ILE A 28 -25.65 -17.18 -15.27
C ILE A 28 -26.20 -17.04 -16.70
N TRP A 29 -25.47 -16.38 -17.60
CA TRP A 29 -25.86 -16.21 -18.99
C TRP A 29 -25.97 -17.52 -19.78
N ALA A 30 -25.19 -18.54 -19.40
CA ALA A 30 -25.22 -19.85 -20.04
C ALA A 30 -26.37 -20.76 -19.56
N SER A 31 -27.23 -20.31 -18.63
CA SER A 31 -28.34 -21.10 -18.06
C SER A 31 -27.90 -22.46 -17.49
N ASN A 32 -26.65 -22.56 -17.04
CA ASN A 32 -26.10 -23.78 -16.47
C ASN A 32 -26.63 -23.99 -15.04
N PRO A 33 -26.74 -25.25 -14.58
CA PRO A 33 -27.11 -25.54 -13.21
C PRO A 33 -26.11 -24.91 -12.23
N THR A 34 -26.62 -24.29 -11.17
CA THR A 34 -25.84 -23.48 -10.20
C THR A 34 -24.61 -24.20 -9.66
N GLY A 35 -24.72 -25.52 -9.41
CA GLY A 35 -23.61 -26.33 -8.91
C GLY A 35 -22.43 -26.44 -9.87
N TYR A 36 -22.67 -26.40 -11.18
CA TYR A 36 -21.59 -26.39 -12.19
C TYR A 36 -20.89 -25.03 -12.23
N VAL A 37 -21.68 -23.95 -12.24
CA VAL A 37 -21.18 -22.57 -12.26
C VAL A 37 -20.26 -22.31 -11.07
N LEU A 38 -20.65 -22.77 -9.87
CA LEU A 38 -19.88 -22.53 -8.65
C LEU A 38 -18.50 -23.23 -8.69
N LYS A 39 -18.42 -24.44 -9.24
CA LYS A 39 -17.16 -25.18 -9.37
C LYS A 39 -16.20 -24.50 -10.35
N VAL A 40 -16.72 -24.06 -11.50
CA VAL A 40 -15.91 -23.34 -12.50
C VAL A 40 -15.46 -21.98 -11.98
N ALA A 41 -16.34 -21.25 -11.28
CA ALA A 41 -16.01 -19.98 -10.67
C ALA A 41 -14.88 -20.13 -9.65
N LEU A 42 -14.97 -21.11 -8.73
CA LEU A 42 -13.91 -21.41 -7.76
C LEU A 42 -12.59 -21.78 -8.42
N ALA A 43 -12.60 -22.64 -9.43
CA ALA A 43 -11.39 -23.01 -10.16
C ALA A 43 -10.76 -21.81 -10.88
N SER A 44 -11.57 -20.95 -11.49
CA SER A 44 -11.10 -19.74 -12.16
C SER A 44 -10.51 -18.73 -11.18
N SER A 45 -11.12 -18.54 -10.00
CA SER A 45 -10.61 -17.66 -8.95
C SER A 45 -9.25 -18.12 -8.44
N PHE A 46 -9.07 -19.44 -8.31
CA PHE A 46 -7.79 -19.99 -7.90
C PHE A 46 -6.70 -19.68 -8.94
N LEU A 47 -6.96 -19.98 -10.22
CA LEU A 47 -6.01 -19.68 -11.31
C LEU A 47 -5.68 -18.19 -11.42
N CYS A 48 -6.69 -17.32 -11.33
CA CYS A 48 -6.48 -15.88 -11.44
C CYS A 48 -5.77 -15.29 -10.21
N TYR A 49 -5.99 -15.87 -9.02
CA TYR A 49 -5.24 -15.50 -7.83
C TYR A 49 -3.74 -15.79 -7.99
N PHE A 50 -3.38 -16.97 -8.50
CA PHE A 50 -1.97 -17.28 -8.81
C PHE A 50 -1.39 -16.34 -9.87
N ALA A 51 -2.14 -16.04 -10.93
CA ALA A 51 -1.71 -15.08 -11.92
C ALA A 51 -1.47 -13.69 -11.31
N GLY A 52 -2.38 -13.21 -10.45
CA GLY A 52 -2.26 -11.95 -9.74
C GLY A 52 -1.04 -11.90 -8.79
N LEU A 53 -0.73 -13.01 -8.11
CA LEU A 53 0.49 -13.12 -7.29
C LEU A 53 1.76 -13.01 -8.13
N ILE A 54 1.82 -13.69 -9.28
CA ILE A 54 2.97 -13.63 -10.19
C ILE A 54 3.15 -12.20 -10.70
N ILE A 55 2.08 -11.59 -11.21
CA ILE A 55 2.11 -10.22 -11.73
C ILE A 55 2.50 -9.22 -10.63
N GLY A 56 1.92 -9.33 -9.44
CA GLY A 56 2.26 -8.46 -8.31
C GLY A 56 3.73 -8.61 -7.89
N SER A 57 4.27 -9.83 -7.89
CA SER A 57 5.68 -10.07 -7.57
C SER A 57 6.64 -9.47 -8.60
N ILE A 58 6.27 -9.49 -9.88
CA ILE A 58 7.03 -8.86 -10.96
C ILE A 58 6.97 -7.34 -10.81
N GLY A 59 5.78 -6.79 -10.51
CA GLY A 59 5.60 -5.36 -10.27
C GLY A 59 6.43 -4.85 -9.09
N GLU A 60 6.46 -5.60 -7.98
CA GLU A 60 7.28 -5.25 -6.81
C GLU A 60 8.78 -5.22 -7.14
N ARG A 61 9.25 -6.21 -7.92
CA ARG A 61 10.65 -6.24 -8.39
C ARG A 61 10.97 -5.08 -9.33
N ALA A 62 10.07 -4.76 -10.27
CA ALA A 62 10.25 -3.66 -11.20
C ALA A 62 10.28 -2.30 -10.46
N ALA A 63 9.37 -2.09 -9.52
CA ALA A 63 9.32 -0.89 -8.70
C ALA A 63 10.59 -0.72 -7.85
N LEU A 64 11.04 -1.80 -7.17
CA LEU A 64 12.29 -1.77 -6.40
C LEU A 64 13.52 -1.53 -7.29
N GLY A 65 13.54 -2.07 -8.51
CA GLY A 65 14.56 -1.78 -9.50
C GLY A 65 14.60 -0.29 -9.83
N HIS A 66 13.44 0.31 -10.11
CA HIS A 66 13.34 1.72 -10.45
C HIS A 66 13.74 2.64 -9.30
N ILE A 67 13.38 2.31 -8.06
CA ILE A 67 13.81 3.06 -6.87
C ILE A 67 15.33 3.00 -6.72
N ARG A 68 15.94 1.82 -6.87
CA ARG A 68 17.40 1.65 -6.78
C ARG A 68 18.14 2.40 -7.88
N ASP A 69 17.63 2.35 -9.11
CA ASP A 69 18.22 3.09 -10.22
C ASP A 69 18.09 4.60 -10.00
N PHE A 70 16.97 5.05 -9.44
CA PHE A 70 16.75 6.46 -9.11
C PHE A 70 17.69 6.95 -7.99
N GLU A 71 17.85 6.20 -6.89
CA GLU A 71 18.80 6.49 -5.81
C GLU A 71 20.24 6.55 -6.32
N LYS A 72 20.62 5.63 -7.22
CA LYS A 72 21.96 5.61 -7.82
C LYS A 72 22.24 6.85 -8.67
N ASN A 73 21.24 7.34 -9.39
CA ASN A 73 21.38 8.48 -10.28
C ASN A 73 21.16 9.84 -9.59
N ASN A 74 20.48 9.84 -8.43
CA ASN A 74 20.22 11.02 -7.63
C ASN A 74 20.62 10.72 -6.18
N PRO A 75 21.93 10.67 -5.86
CA PRO A 75 22.37 10.53 -4.49
C PRO A 75 21.82 11.71 -3.70
N VAL A 76 20.92 11.44 -2.77
CA VAL A 76 20.37 12.46 -1.88
C VAL A 76 21.56 12.97 -1.05
N PRO A 77 21.84 14.28 -1.05
CA PRO A 77 22.82 14.83 -0.11
C PRO A 77 22.41 14.39 1.29
N ASP A 78 23.36 13.91 2.12
CA ASP A 78 23.07 13.53 3.50
C ASP A 78 22.60 14.76 4.28
N VAL A 79 21.29 15.01 4.23
CA VAL A 79 20.64 16.13 4.90
C VAL A 79 20.86 16.02 6.41
N GLU A 80 21.06 14.81 6.94
CA GLU A 80 21.43 14.59 8.34
C GLU A 80 22.83 15.12 8.66
N ALA A 81 23.80 14.98 7.74
CA ALA A 81 25.13 15.56 7.92
C ALA A 81 25.10 17.09 7.78
N GLU A 82 24.27 17.61 6.88
CA GLU A 82 24.09 19.05 6.67
C GLU A 82 23.35 19.71 7.85
N ILE A 83 22.32 19.06 8.41
CA ILE A 83 21.60 19.50 9.62
C ILE A 83 22.51 19.37 10.85
N ALA A 84 23.30 18.29 10.98
CA ALA A 84 24.24 18.15 12.09
C ALA A 84 25.35 19.22 12.04
N ALA A 85 25.83 19.57 10.84
CA ALA A 85 26.78 20.66 10.65
C ALA A 85 26.16 22.04 10.95
N ALA A 86 24.91 22.27 10.52
CA ALA A 86 24.18 23.51 10.83
C ALA A 86 23.94 23.67 12.34
N LEU A 87 23.51 22.61 13.03
CA LEU A 87 23.29 22.62 14.48
C LEU A 87 24.59 22.82 15.29
N GLN A 88 25.74 22.39 14.79
CA GLN A 88 27.03 22.69 15.42
C GLN A 88 27.45 24.16 15.24
N SER A 89 26.97 24.83 14.19
CA SER A 89 27.25 26.25 13.96
C SER A 89 26.36 27.20 14.78
N GLU A 90 25.21 26.73 15.27
CA GLU A 90 24.29 27.53 16.10
C GLU A 90 24.55 27.41 17.62
N GLY A 91 25.58 26.66 18.04
CA GLY A 91 25.86 26.35 19.44
C GLY A 91 26.65 27.39 20.25
N GLU A 92 27.12 28.50 19.66
CA GLU A 92 27.89 29.52 20.40
C GLU A 92 27.07 30.75 20.83
N ASP A 93 25.87 30.97 20.28
CA ASP A 93 25.07 32.15 20.59
C ASP A 93 23.80 31.72 21.36
N GLY A 94 23.91 31.64 22.69
CA GLY A 94 22.87 31.12 23.58
C GLY A 94 21.45 31.64 23.31
N PHE A 95 20.57 30.77 22.81
CA PHE A 95 19.13 31.01 22.72
C PHE A 95 18.39 30.13 23.73
N GLU A 96 17.89 30.79 24.78
CA GLU A 96 17.07 30.21 25.84
C GLU A 96 15.67 29.85 25.28
N ILE A 97 15.42 28.57 25.00
CA ILE A 97 14.10 28.10 24.55
C ILE A 97 13.14 28.08 25.74
N VAL A 98 12.37 29.17 25.89
CA VAL A 98 11.12 29.20 26.65
C VAL A 98 9.98 28.78 25.71
N GLY A 99 9.47 27.56 25.86
CA GLY A 99 8.25 27.16 25.13
C GLY A 99 7.94 25.67 25.11
N SER A 100 7.28 25.20 26.16
CA SER A 100 6.72 23.84 26.28
C SER A 100 5.73 23.53 25.14
N VAL A 101 6.00 22.46 24.39
CA VAL A 101 5.12 21.86 23.39
C VAL A 101 3.98 21.14 24.12
N GLY A 102 3.02 21.92 24.61
CA GLY A 102 1.92 21.43 25.44
C GLY A 102 0.57 21.97 25.02
N ASP A 103 0.27 22.10 23.72
CA ASP A 103 -1.10 22.40 23.28
C ASP A 103 -1.31 22.01 21.80
N VAL A 104 -1.53 20.72 21.53
CA VAL A 104 -2.20 20.28 20.29
C VAL A 104 -3.48 19.60 20.71
N GLY A 105 -4.50 20.41 20.99
CA GLY A 105 -5.86 19.96 21.24
C GLY A 105 -6.39 19.18 20.03
N ILE A 106 -6.68 17.90 20.21
CA ILE A 106 -7.45 17.09 19.27
C ILE A 106 -8.94 17.37 19.55
N PRO A 107 -9.70 17.98 18.62
CA PRO A 107 -11.13 18.18 18.83
C PRO A 107 -11.86 16.84 18.74
N ALA A 108 -12.53 16.47 19.83
CA ALA A 108 -13.43 15.32 19.89
C ALA A 108 -14.62 15.54 18.93
N HIS A 109 -14.75 14.68 17.93
CA HIS A 109 -15.85 14.70 16.97
C HIS A 109 -17.12 14.13 17.64
N GLU A 110 -18.07 15.01 17.97
CA GLU A 110 -19.39 14.71 18.51
C GLU A 110 -20.24 13.96 17.46
N THR A 111 -20.47 12.66 17.68
CA THR A 111 -21.44 11.85 16.92
C THR A 111 -22.85 12.14 17.42
N LYS A 112 -23.63 12.91 16.65
CA LYS A 112 -25.08 12.96 16.82
C LYS A 112 -25.74 11.80 16.07
N GLU A 113 -26.29 10.86 16.85
CA GLU A 113 -27.35 9.95 16.43
C GLU A 113 -28.55 10.76 15.89
N ALA A 114 -29.01 10.42 14.70
CA ALA A 114 -30.33 10.80 14.21
C ALA A 114 -31.20 9.53 14.22
N ALA A 115 -32.21 9.56 15.09
CA ALA A 115 -33.36 8.68 15.09
C ALA A 115 -34.36 9.07 13.99
#